data_AF-A0A2V8YES5-F1
#
_entry.id   AF-A0A2V8YES5-F1
#
_cell.length_a   1.000
_cell.length_b   1.000
_cell.length_c   1.000
_cell.angle_alpha   90.00
_cell.angle_beta   90.00
_cell.angle_gamma   90.00
#
_symmetry.space_group_name_H-M   'P 1'
#
loop_
_entity.id
_entity.type
_entity.pdbx_description
1 polymer ?
#
loop_
_entity_poly.entity_id
_entity_poly.type
_entity_poly.pdbx_seq_one_letter_code
_entity_poly.pdbx_strand_id
1 'polypeptide(L)'
;MVPGNLGGMTWSGYAFDPKHSLLVTNTNNIAAIARLIPREKYNDRSSHMEDGDYGDQLGAPYGLYRRFIQSPSDLPCSSPPWGYLTAVDMTEGKIRWQVPLGLMQDFGGTHAQIPGGSISLGGPIVTAGGLVFIAGTTDCFLRSFDVETGKELWKAQLPVCGNATPMTYRVSAAGKQYLVMAAGGHPKITEEKLGDSLVAFTLP
;
A
#
# COMPACT_ATOMS: atom_id res chain seq x y z
N MET A 1 10.18 4.97 15.72
CA MET A 1 9.76 6.09 14.83
C MET A 1 8.32 5.87 14.40
N VAL A 2 7.51 6.94 14.44
CA VAL A 2 6.10 6.96 14.05
C VAL A 2 5.86 8.24 13.22
N PRO A 3 5.39 8.16 11.97
CA PRO A 3 5.20 6.94 11.19
C PRO A 3 6.53 6.17 10.97
N GLY A 4 6.42 4.85 10.74
CA GLY A 4 7.53 4.01 10.30
C GLY A 4 7.94 4.32 8.85
N ASN A 5 8.93 3.59 8.32
CA ASN A 5 9.48 3.85 6.98
C ASN A 5 8.52 3.55 5.81
N LEU A 6 7.42 2.85 6.05
CA LEU A 6 6.30 2.70 5.10
C LEU A 6 5.05 3.45 5.58
N GLY A 7 5.13 4.24 6.65
CA GLY A 7 3.99 4.95 7.21
C GLY A 7 3.71 6.28 6.52
N GLY A 8 2.53 6.84 6.73
CA GLY A 8 2.03 8.00 5.98
C GLY A 8 1.77 7.64 4.53
N MET A 9 1.88 8.64 3.64
CA MET A 9 1.87 8.44 2.20
C MET A 9 3.20 7.81 1.75
N THR A 10 3.13 6.72 1.00
CA THR A 10 4.32 5.97 0.56
C THR A 10 4.72 6.32 -0.88
N TRP A 11 5.68 5.57 -1.44
CA TRP A 11 6.18 5.77 -2.82
C TRP A 11 5.08 5.68 -3.89
N SER A 12 3.93 5.10 -3.55
CA SER A 12 2.81 4.85 -4.47
C SER A 12 2.07 6.13 -4.86
N GLY A 13 2.35 7.23 -4.16
CA GLY A 13 1.88 8.57 -4.51
C GLY A 13 0.41 8.80 -4.17
N TYR A 14 -0.24 9.60 -5.00
CA TYR A 14 -1.63 10.04 -4.83
C TYR A 14 -2.30 10.23 -6.19
N ALA A 15 -3.62 10.28 -6.17
CA ALA A 15 -4.44 10.72 -7.29
C ALA A 15 -5.11 12.03 -6.92
N PHE A 16 -5.28 12.93 -7.89
CA PHE A 16 -5.98 14.18 -7.68
C PHE A 16 -7.24 14.24 -8.54
N ASP A 17 -8.37 14.55 -7.90
CA ASP A 17 -9.65 14.83 -8.55
C ASP A 17 -9.88 16.33 -8.66
N PRO A 18 -9.71 16.93 -9.85
CA PRO A 18 -9.92 18.36 -10.04
C PRO A 18 -11.39 18.78 -9.93
N LYS A 19 -12.35 17.85 -10.11
CA LYS A 19 -13.78 18.19 -10.06
C LYS A 19 -14.24 18.46 -8.63
N HIS A 20 -13.79 17.64 -7.69
CA HIS A 20 -14.14 17.75 -6.27
C HIS A 20 -13.02 18.38 -5.42
N SER A 21 -11.88 18.73 -6.04
CA SER A 21 -10.68 19.24 -5.36
C SER A 21 -10.17 18.30 -4.25
N LEU A 22 -10.17 16.99 -4.54
CA LEU A 22 -9.76 15.95 -3.59
C LEU A 22 -8.42 15.33 -4.00
N LEU A 23 -7.47 15.26 -3.07
CA LEU A 23 -6.31 14.38 -3.17
C LEU A 23 -6.62 13.07 -2.47
N VAL A 24 -6.51 11.95 -3.18
CA VAL A 24 -6.75 10.61 -2.66
C VAL A 24 -5.45 9.82 -2.61
N THR A 25 -5.15 9.21 -1.48
CA THR A 25 -3.90 8.48 -1.26
C THR A 25 -4.10 7.35 -0.24
N ASN A 26 -3.34 6.27 -0.40
CA ASN A 26 -3.21 5.27 0.65
C ASN A 26 -2.24 5.77 1.73
N THR A 27 -2.56 5.49 2.98
CA THR A 27 -1.69 5.82 4.12
C THR A 27 -1.53 4.64 5.04
N ASN A 28 -0.31 4.34 5.48
CA ASN A 28 -0.08 3.31 6.49
C ASN A 28 0.20 3.94 7.86
N ASN A 29 -0.34 3.33 8.91
CA ASN A 29 -0.13 3.74 10.30
C ASN A 29 0.55 2.61 11.07
N ILE A 30 1.86 2.45 10.82
CA ILE A 30 2.70 1.42 11.44
C ILE A 30 3.94 2.04 12.06
N ALA A 31 4.37 1.50 13.20
CA ALA A 31 5.58 1.92 13.88
C ALA A 31 6.78 1.06 13.42
N ALA A 32 7.95 1.69 13.31
CA ALA A 32 9.19 1.01 13.00
C ALA A 32 10.30 1.35 14.00
N ILE A 33 11.20 0.41 14.21
CA ILE A 33 12.51 0.63 14.83
C ILE A 33 13.49 0.94 13.71
N ALA A 34 14.34 1.94 13.92
CA ALA A 34 15.47 2.24 13.05
C ALA A 34 16.71 2.44 13.93
N ARG A 35 17.82 1.82 13.54
CA ARG A 35 19.09 1.91 14.24
C ARG A 35 20.20 2.18 13.21
N LEU A 36 20.98 3.23 13.46
CA LEU A 36 22.19 3.49 12.70
C LEU A 36 23.31 2.59 13.23
N ILE A 37 23.98 1.88 12.32
CA ILE A 37 25.09 0.99 12.65
C ILE A 37 26.36 1.64 12.10
N PRO A 38 27.39 1.92 12.93
CA PRO A 38 28.66 2.47 12.45
C PRO A 38 29.22 1.67 11.26
N ARG A 39 29.75 2.37 10.24
CA ARG A 39 30.17 1.76 8.96
C ARG A 39 31.08 0.54 9.14
N GLU A 40 32.05 0.62 10.03
CA GLU A 40 32.98 -0.48 10.30
C GLU A 40 32.24 -1.74 10.76
N LYS A 41 31.28 -1.60 11.69
CA LYS A 41 30.44 -2.72 12.16
C LYS A 41 29.47 -3.21 11.10
N TYR A 42 28.90 -2.30 10.32
CA TYR A 42 27.96 -2.65 9.24
C TYR A 42 28.63 -3.41 8.08
N ASN A 43 29.91 -3.14 7.82
CA ASN A 43 30.66 -3.86 6.79
C ASN A 43 30.93 -5.32 7.20
N ASP A 44 30.97 -5.61 8.50
CA ASP A 44 30.95 -6.97 9.00
C ASP A 44 29.53 -7.55 8.93
N ARG A 45 29.20 -8.15 7.79
CA ARG A 45 27.89 -8.77 7.54
C ARG A 45 27.58 -9.95 8.48
N SER A 46 28.58 -10.55 9.12
CA SER A 46 28.34 -11.60 10.12
C SER A 46 27.65 -11.07 11.38
N SER A 47 27.69 -9.76 11.61
CA SER A 47 26.99 -9.09 12.71
C SER A 47 25.50 -8.83 12.42
N HIS A 48 25.02 -9.08 11.20
CA HIS A 48 23.63 -8.83 10.78
C HIS A 48 22.71 -9.98 11.18
N MET A 49 22.58 -10.22 12.48
CA MET A 49 21.85 -11.37 13.05
C MET A 49 20.39 -11.07 13.40
N GLU A 50 20.03 -9.80 13.53
CA GLU A 50 18.66 -9.40 13.85
C GLU A 50 17.77 -9.52 12.61
N ASP A 51 16.58 -10.10 12.77
CA ASP A 51 15.55 -10.15 11.74
C ASP A 51 15.05 -8.72 11.46
N GLY A 52 15.21 -8.25 10.22
CA GLY A 52 14.91 -6.91 9.75
C GLY A 52 15.62 -6.57 8.43
N ASP A 53 15.37 -5.36 7.92
CA ASP A 53 15.96 -4.85 6.67
C ASP A 53 17.24 -4.05 6.98
N TYR A 54 18.34 -4.44 6.33
CA TYR A 54 19.61 -3.73 6.39
C TYR A 54 19.83 -2.93 5.11
N GLY A 55 19.97 -1.61 5.22
CA GLY A 55 20.25 -0.71 4.11
C GLY A 55 21.67 -0.19 4.14
N ASP A 56 22.38 -0.26 3.01
CA ASP A 56 23.81 0.02 2.93
C ASP A 56 24.18 1.47 3.19
N GLN A 57 23.31 2.42 2.83
CA GLN A 57 23.54 3.86 2.94
C GLN A 57 24.91 4.28 2.36
N LEU A 58 25.24 3.82 1.15
CA LEU A 58 26.56 4.05 0.53
C LEU A 58 26.95 5.54 0.58
N GLY A 59 28.20 5.81 0.98
CA GLY A 59 28.71 7.18 1.20
C GLY A 59 28.48 7.73 2.61
N ALA A 60 27.61 7.14 3.42
CA ALA A 60 27.40 7.54 4.82
C ALA A 60 28.36 6.81 5.78
N PRO A 61 28.71 7.42 6.93
CA PRO A 61 29.54 6.78 7.97
C PRO A 61 28.82 5.69 8.78
N TYR A 62 27.62 5.29 8.35
CA TYR A 62 26.80 4.25 8.97
C TYR A 62 26.02 3.47 7.91
N GLY A 63 25.59 2.26 8.24
CA GLY A 63 24.45 1.60 7.60
C GLY A 63 23.18 1.73 8.44
N LEU A 64 22.06 1.25 7.92
CA LEU A 64 20.75 1.32 8.57
C LEU A 64 20.23 -0.10 8.83
N TYR A 65 19.81 -0.38 10.06
CA TYR A 65 18.90 -1.49 10.38
C TYR A 65 17.50 -0.93 10.63
N ARG A 66 16.47 -1.55 10.07
CA ARG A 66 15.07 -1.19 10.33
C ARG A 66 14.14 -2.40 10.32
N ARG A 67 13.10 -2.34 11.15
CA ARG A 67 12.04 -3.36 11.22
C ARG A 67 10.73 -2.76 11.74
N PHE A 68 9.59 -3.29 11.29
CA PHE A 68 8.29 -2.98 11.89
C PHE A 68 8.14 -3.64 13.26
N ILE A 69 7.51 -2.93 14.18
CA ILE A 69 7.20 -3.50 15.49
C ILE A 69 6.00 -4.43 15.32
N GLN A 70 6.22 -5.73 15.45
CA GLN A 70 5.22 -6.77 15.30
C GLN A 70 4.91 -7.40 16.65
N SER A 71 3.69 -7.91 16.80
CA SER A 71 3.32 -8.80 17.91
C SER A 71 3.86 -10.21 17.65
N PRO A 72 3.76 -11.14 18.62
CA PRO A 72 4.05 -12.57 18.38
C PRO A 72 3.17 -13.23 17.29
N SER A 73 2.12 -12.56 16.83
CA SER A 73 1.27 -13.02 15.73
C SER A 73 1.67 -12.41 14.38
N ASP A 74 2.86 -11.80 14.28
CA ASP A 74 3.41 -11.13 13.10
C ASP A 74 2.64 -9.89 12.58
N LEU A 75 1.44 -9.63 13.12
CA LEU A 75 0.68 -8.41 12.87
C LEU A 75 1.39 -7.19 13.49
N PRO A 76 1.19 -5.98 12.94
CA PRO A 76 1.75 -4.78 13.56
C PRO A 76 1.24 -4.59 14.99
N CYS A 77 2.14 -4.22 15.90
CA CYS A 77 1.86 -4.12 17.33
C CYS A 77 0.92 -2.94 17.68
N SER A 78 0.81 -1.93 16.80
CA SER A 78 -0.16 -0.84 16.94
C SER A 78 -1.59 -1.31 16.71
N SER A 79 -2.56 -0.63 17.30
CA SER A 79 -3.99 -0.95 17.05
C SER A 79 -4.35 -0.75 15.57
N PRO A 80 -5.11 -1.68 14.95
CA PRO A 80 -5.65 -1.47 13.62
C PRO A 80 -6.70 -0.35 13.61
N PRO A 81 -7.07 0.22 12.45
CA PRO A 81 -6.56 -0.08 11.10
C PRO A 81 -5.08 0.32 10.87
N TRP A 82 -4.32 -0.54 10.18
CA TRP A 82 -2.91 -0.28 9.85
C TRP A 82 -2.71 0.42 8.51
N GLY A 83 -3.73 0.42 7.66
CA GLY A 83 -3.73 1.21 6.44
C GLY A 83 -5.12 1.70 6.07
N TYR A 84 -5.12 2.84 5.40
CA TYR A 84 -6.33 3.58 5.03
C TYR A 84 -6.26 4.03 3.58
N LEU A 85 -7.44 4.23 2.99
CA LEU A 85 -7.61 5.12 1.87
C LEU A 85 -8.11 6.45 2.44
N THR A 86 -7.40 7.53 2.13
CA THR A 86 -7.67 8.86 2.68
C THR A 86 -7.93 9.83 1.53
N ALA A 87 -8.99 10.61 1.63
CA ALA A 87 -9.18 11.80 0.80
C ALA A 87 -9.00 13.08 1.61
N VAL A 88 -8.21 13.98 1.06
CA VAL A 88 -7.92 15.30 1.59
C VAL A 88 -8.56 16.35 0.68
N ASP A 89 -9.37 17.23 1.25
CA ASP A 89 -9.84 18.44 0.59
C ASP A 89 -8.65 19.38 0.40
N MET A 90 -8.32 19.66 -0.85
CA MET A 90 -7.15 20.48 -1.22
C MET A 90 -7.42 21.98 -1.13
N THR A 91 -8.68 22.39 -0.93
CA THR A 91 -9.05 23.78 -0.66
C THR A 91 -8.84 24.10 0.82
N GLU A 92 -9.29 23.22 1.71
CA GLU A 92 -9.23 23.43 3.16
C GLU A 92 -7.99 22.80 3.82
N GLY A 93 -7.32 21.86 3.16
CA GLY A 93 -6.22 21.09 3.73
C GLY A 93 -6.66 20.11 4.82
N LYS A 94 -7.90 19.61 4.76
CA LYS A 94 -8.48 18.71 5.77
C LYS A 94 -8.83 17.36 5.19
N ILE A 95 -8.78 16.33 6.04
CA ILE A 95 -9.31 15.01 5.67
C ILE A 95 -10.81 15.14 5.47
N ARG A 96 -11.28 14.88 4.25
CA ARG A 96 -12.71 14.79 3.93
C ARG A 96 -13.23 13.45 4.47
N TRP A 97 -12.56 12.36 4.12
CA TRP A 97 -12.91 11.02 4.56
C TRP A 97 -11.68 10.14 4.65
N GLN A 98 -11.79 9.11 5.47
CA GLN A 98 -10.76 8.11 5.66
C GLN A 98 -11.44 6.77 5.97
N VAL A 99 -11.08 5.73 5.23
CA VAL A 99 -11.67 4.38 5.37
C VAL A 99 -10.56 3.33 5.44
N PRO A 100 -10.74 2.23 6.21
CA PRO A 100 -9.77 1.14 6.22
C PRO A 100 -9.62 0.52 4.82
N LEU A 101 -8.38 0.29 4.38
CA LEU A 101 -8.09 -0.24 3.05
C LEU A 101 -7.62 -1.69 3.11
N GLY A 102 -8.46 -2.64 2.67
CA GLY A 102 -8.14 -4.07 2.61
C GLY A 102 -8.04 -4.79 3.95
N LEU A 103 -7.54 -6.03 3.93
CA LEU A 103 -7.48 -6.95 5.08
C LEU A 103 -6.11 -7.61 5.21
N MET A 104 -5.72 -7.95 6.44
CA MET A 104 -4.50 -8.70 6.80
C MET A 104 -4.83 -10.07 7.44
N GLN A 105 -5.99 -10.63 7.13
CA GLN A 105 -6.57 -11.80 7.83
C GLN A 105 -5.63 -13.02 7.88
N ASP A 106 -4.81 -13.19 6.84
CA ASP A 106 -3.87 -14.31 6.67
C ASP A 106 -2.40 -13.88 6.77
N PHE A 107 -2.13 -12.66 7.26
CA PHE A 107 -0.77 -12.11 7.30
C PHE A 107 0.05 -12.71 8.44
N GLY A 108 1.12 -13.45 8.16
CA GLY A 108 1.90 -14.14 9.22
C GLY A 108 1.16 -15.33 9.87
N GLY A 109 0.18 -15.89 9.17
CA GLY A 109 -0.60 -17.05 9.61
C GLY A 109 -2.09 -16.78 9.77
N THR A 110 -2.83 -17.78 10.26
CA THR A 110 -4.27 -17.67 10.47
C THR A 110 -4.59 -16.89 11.74
N HIS A 111 -5.34 -15.80 11.60
CA HIS A 111 -5.82 -15.00 12.73
C HIS A 111 -7.30 -15.26 13.04
N ALA A 112 -7.72 -14.92 14.26
CA ALA A 112 -9.15 -14.65 14.50
C ALA A 112 -9.61 -13.46 13.66
N GLN A 113 -10.92 -13.19 13.57
CA GLN A 113 -11.44 -12.04 12.83
C GLN A 113 -10.76 -10.75 13.28
N ILE A 114 -10.07 -10.08 12.35
CA ILE A 114 -9.41 -8.79 12.59
C ILE A 114 -10.11 -7.65 11.84
N PRO A 115 -10.05 -6.41 12.35
CA PRO A 115 -10.58 -5.25 11.65
C PRO A 115 -9.91 -5.02 10.28
N GLY A 116 -10.60 -4.30 9.41
CA GLY A 116 -10.04 -3.83 8.15
C GLY A 116 -8.87 -2.85 8.32
N GLY A 117 -8.08 -2.72 7.26
CA GLY A 117 -6.95 -1.81 7.14
C GLY A 117 -5.62 -2.52 7.04
N SER A 118 -5.31 -2.98 5.84
CA SER A 118 -4.03 -3.59 5.47
C SER A 118 -2.97 -2.56 5.16
N ILE A 119 -1.71 -2.91 5.43
CA ILE A 119 -0.57 -2.17 4.88
C ILE A 119 -0.70 -2.18 3.37
N SER A 120 -0.63 -0.98 2.76
CA SER A 120 -0.81 -0.79 1.33
C SER A 120 0.44 -0.22 0.67
N LEU A 121 0.86 -0.84 -0.43
CA LEU A 121 2.00 -0.45 -1.26
C LEU A 121 1.61 -0.03 -2.69
N GLY A 122 0.34 -0.10 -3.04
CA GLY A 122 -0.20 0.31 -4.34
C GLY A 122 -0.65 1.78 -4.33
N GLY A 123 -0.76 2.39 -5.50
CA GLY A 123 -1.20 3.77 -5.65
C GLY A 123 -2.62 3.84 -6.21
N PRO A 124 -3.39 4.91 -5.93
CA PRO A 124 -4.69 5.10 -6.53
C PRO A 124 -4.62 5.75 -7.91
N ILE A 125 -5.67 5.57 -8.70
CA ILE A 125 -6.07 6.50 -9.76
C ILE A 125 -7.48 7.01 -9.50
N VAL A 126 -7.80 8.20 -9.99
CA VAL A 126 -9.16 8.75 -10.02
C VAL A 126 -9.61 8.90 -11.46
N THR A 127 -10.88 8.63 -11.72
CA THR A 127 -11.50 8.82 -13.03
C THR A 127 -12.58 9.90 -12.98
N ALA A 128 -12.87 10.53 -14.13
CA ALA A 128 -13.92 11.55 -14.25
C ALA A 128 -15.33 11.03 -13.91
N GLY A 129 -15.52 9.71 -13.80
CA GLY A 129 -16.74 9.08 -13.32
C GLY A 129 -16.94 9.16 -11.80
N GLY A 130 -16.02 9.80 -11.06
CA GLY A 130 -16.07 9.88 -9.60
C GLY A 130 -15.64 8.58 -8.90
N LEU A 131 -14.81 7.78 -9.57
CA LEU A 131 -14.33 6.50 -9.04
C LEU A 131 -12.84 6.56 -8.77
N VAL A 132 -12.45 6.08 -7.58
CA VAL A 132 -11.07 5.78 -7.22
C VAL A 132 -10.81 4.30 -7.45
N PHE A 133 -9.73 3.94 -8.13
CA PHE A 133 -9.29 2.54 -8.22
C PHE A 133 -7.94 2.36 -7.54
N ILE A 134 -7.82 1.33 -6.70
CA ILE A 134 -6.59 1.06 -5.95
C ILE A 134 -6.47 -0.43 -5.60
N ALA A 135 -5.23 -0.93 -5.60
CA ALA A 135 -4.86 -2.26 -5.14
C ALA A 135 -3.77 -2.16 -4.06
N GLY A 136 -2.87 -3.15 -4.00
CA GLY A 136 -1.67 -3.09 -3.18
C GLY A 136 -1.88 -3.39 -1.71
N THR A 137 -3.00 -4.01 -1.34
CA THR A 137 -3.25 -4.57 -0.01
C THR A 137 -2.93 -6.06 0.00
N THR A 138 -2.63 -6.59 1.18
CA THR A 138 -2.20 -7.99 1.38
C THR A 138 -3.26 -9.04 1.07
N ASP A 139 -4.53 -8.66 0.91
CA ASP A 139 -5.61 -9.56 0.47
C ASP A 139 -5.77 -9.60 -1.07
N CYS A 140 -4.86 -8.94 -1.81
CA CYS A 140 -4.71 -9.03 -3.26
C CYS A 140 -5.98 -8.68 -4.08
N PHE A 141 -6.79 -7.73 -3.64
CA PHE A 141 -7.90 -7.20 -4.44
C PHE A 141 -7.55 -5.89 -5.15
N LEU A 142 -8.05 -5.73 -6.37
CA LEU A 142 -8.27 -4.43 -6.99
C LEU A 142 -9.66 -3.94 -6.59
N ARG A 143 -9.77 -2.72 -6.07
CA ARG A 143 -11.01 -2.13 -5.56
C ARG A 143 -11.38 -0.87 -6.30
N SER A 144 -12.67 -0.54 -6.27
CA SER A 144 -13.16 0.78 -6.59
C SER A 144 -13.90 1.42 -5.41
N PHE A 145 -13.76 2.72 -5.28
CA PHE A 145 -14.42 3.53 -4.27
C PHE A 145 -15.08 4.74 -4.90
N ASP A 146 -16.19 5.17 -4.30
CA ASP A 146 -16.80 6.46 -4.57
C ASP A 146 -15.85 7.58 -4.08
N VAL A 147 -15.45 8.49 -4.96
CA VAL A 147 -14.45 9.53 -4.64
C VAL A 147 -14.92 10.51 -3.60
N GLU A 148 -16.22 10.79 -3.57
CA GLU A 148 -16.76 11.74 -2.62
C GLU A 148 -16.86 11.11 -1.25
N THR A 149 -17.35 9.87 -1.11
CA THR A 149 -17.70 9.26 0.18
C THR A 149 -16.68 8.27 0.74
N GLY A 150 -15.78 7.74 -0.09
CA GLY A 150 -14.87 6.65 0.29
C GLY A 150 -15.56 5.29 0.41
N LYS A 151 -16.82 5.15 -0.04
CA LYS A 151 -17.54 3.87 0.00
C LYS A 151 -16.97 2.91 -1.04
N GLU A 152 -16.61 1.69 -0.63
CA GLU A 152 -16.25 0.62 -1.57
C GLU A 152 -17.47 0.26 -2.43
N LEU A 153 -17.31 0.30 -3.75
CA LEU A 153 -18.37 0.03 -4.72
C LEU A 153 -18.19 -1.32 -5.42
N TRP A 154 -16.94 -1.74 -5.60
CA TRP A 154 -16.61 -2.98 -6.29
C TRP A 154 -15.22 -3.47 -5.90
N LYS A 155 -14.99 -4.78 -6.04
CA LYS A 155 -13.66 -5.38 -5.98
C LYS A 155 -13.56 -6.62 -6.86
N ALA A 156 -12.35 -6.93 -7.30
CA ALA A 156 -12.00 -8.19 -7.94
C ALA A 156 -10.70 -8.76 -7.37
N GLN A 157 -10.71 -10.07 -7.13
CA GLN A 157 -9.53 -10.80 -6.70
C GLN A 157 -8.51 -10.82 -7.84
N LEU A 158 -7.25 -10.47 -7.52
CA LEU A 158 -6.13 -10.62 -8.43
C LEU A 158 -5.47 -12.00 -8.23
N PRO A 159 -4.83 -12.59 -9.26
CA PRO A 159 -4.11 -13.85 -9.14
C PRO A 159 -2.98 -13.81 -8.10
N VAL A 160 -2.30 -12.65 -7.99
CA VAL A 160 -1.34 -12.29 -6.96
C VAL A 160 -1.50 -10.81 -6.61
N CYS A 161 -0.90 -10.36 -5.51
CA CYS A 161 -1.03 -8.98 -5.06
C CYS A 161 -0.47 -7.97 -6.09
N GLY A 162 -1.21 -6.89 -6.33
CA GLY A 162 -0.83 -5.84 -7.27
C GLY A 162 -0.34 -4.59 -6.53
N ASN A 163 0.98 -4.45 -6.37
CA ASN A 163 1.59 -3.33 -5.65
C ASN A 163 1.91 -2.10 -6.54
N ALA A 164 1.53 -2.13 -7.81
CA ALA A 164 1.66 -0.98 -8.71
C ALA A 164 0.44 -0.05 -8.59
N THR A 165 0.54 1.13 -9.20
CA THR A 165 -0.64 1.97 -9.48
C THR A 165 -1.37 1.39 -10.71
N PRO A 166 -2.68 1.12 -10.65
CA PRO A 166 -3.42 0.68 -11.82
C PRO A 166 -3.46 1.79 -12.88
N MET A 167 -3.79 1.45 -14.12
CA MET A 167 -3.99 2.43 -15.19
C MET A 167 -5.31 2.20 -15.91
N THR A 168 -5.82 3.23 -16.58
CA THR A 168 -6.97 3.10 -17.45
C THR A 168 -6.73 3.75 -18.81
N TYR A 169 -7.27 3.16 -19.87
CA TYR A 169 -7.15 3.68 -21.23
C TYR A 169 -8.35 3.27 -22.09
N ARG A 170 -8.47 3.92 -23.25
CA ARG A 170 -9.33 3.51 -24.37
C ARG A 170 -8.47 3.38 -25.61
N VAL A 171 -8.73 2.37 -26.43
CA VAL A 171 -8.01 2.19 -27.72
C VAL A 171 -8.46 3.22 -28.75
N SER A 172 -9.73 3.64 -28.69
CA SER A 172 -10.30 4.69 -29.55
C SER A 172 -11.35 5.47 -28.78
N ALA A 173 -11.75 6.64 -29.29
CA ALA A 173 -12.74 7.51 -28.64
C ALA A 173 -14.10 6.82 -28.43
N ALA A 174 -14.53 5.99 -29.38
CA ALA A 174 -15.74 5.18 -29.33
C ALA A 174 -15.52 3.77 -28.75
N GLY A 175 -14.28 3.43 -28.38
CA GLY A 175 -13.91 2.12 -27.86
C GLY A 175 -14.25 1.94 -26.38
N LYS A 176 -14.19 0.68 -25.93
CA LYS A 176 -14.31 0.34 -24.52
C LYS A 176 -13.16 0.93 -23.70
N GLN A 177 -13.46 1.30 -22.46
CA GLN A 177 -12.47 1.70 -21.48
C GLN A 177 -12.02 0.48 -20.68
N TYR A 178 -10.71 0.32 -20.58
CA TYR A 178 -10.08 -0.76 -19.84
C TYR A 178 -9.43 -0.21 -18.58
N LEU A 179 -9.56 -0.94 -17.48
CA LEU A 179 -8.77 -0.79 -16.26
C LEU A 179 -7.77 -1.93 -16.22
N VAL A 180 -6.49 -1.63 -16.03
CA VAL A 180 -5.41 -2.62 -16.07
C VAL A 180 -4.57 -2.55 -14.81
N MET A 181 -4.23 -3.73 -14.29
CA MET A 181 -3.43 -3.93 -13.09
C MET A 181 -2.28 -4.89 -13.37
N ALA A 182 -1.06 -4.48 -13.04
CA ALA A 182 0.09 -5.36 -12.93
C ALA A 182 0.09 -6.08 -11.57
N ALA A 183 -0.08 -7.38 -11.60
CA ALA A 183 -0.11 -8.27 -10.44
C ALA A 183 1.18 -9.10 -10.43
N GLY A 184 2.12 -8.71 -9.56
CA GLY A 184 3.43 -9.36 -9.46
C GLY A 184 3.85 -9.83 -8.06
N GLY A 185 3.12 -9.44 -7.02
CA GLY A 185 3.54 -9.61 -5.62
C GLY A 185 4.74 -8.73 -5.26
N HIS A 186 5.28 -8.93 -4.05
CA HIS A 186 6.48 -8.24 -3.58
C HIS A 186 7.45 -9.23 -2.89
N PRO A 187 8.71 -9.36 -3.35
CA PRO A 187 9.61 -10.41 -2.87
C PRO A 187 10.05 -10.26 -1.40
N LYS A 188 9.87 -9.08 -0.80
CA LYS A 188 10.12 -8.86 0.64
C LYS A 188 8.88 -9.03 1.52
N ILE A 189 7.72 -9.34 0.95
CA ILE A 189 6.50 -9.66 1.71
C ILE A 189 6.28 -11.16 1.57
N THR A 190 6.56 -11.90 2.63
CA THR A 190 6.55 -13.37 2.64
C THR A 190 5.16 -13.97 2.43
N GLU A 191 4.12 -13.21 2.73
CA GLU A 191 2.72 -13.59 2.61
C GLU A 191 2.22 -13.47 1.16
N GLU A 192 2.94 -12.73 0.31
CA GLU A 192 2.57 -12.53 -1.08
C GLU A 192 3.19 -13.60 -1.98
N LYS A 193 2.35 -14.25 -2.79
CA LYS A 193 2.83 -15.06 -3.90
C LYS A 193 3.42 -14.16 -4.99
N LEU A 194 4.51 -14.61 -5.60
CA LEU A 194 5.08 -13.95 -6.77
C LEU A 194 4.36 -14.39 -8.05
N GLY A 195 4.25 -13.46 -8.99
CA GLY A 195 3.69 -13.68 -10.32
C GLY A 195 4.11 -12.59 -11.29
N ASP A 196 3.53 -12.59 -12.49
CA ASP A 196 3.90 -11.71 -13.59
C ASP A 196 2.71 -11.33 -14.49
N SER A 197 1.51 -11.28 -13.91
CA SER A 197 0.27 -11.12 -14.67
C SER A 197 -0.13 -9.66 -14.92
N LEU A 198 -0.66 -9.39 -16.11
CA LEU A 198 -1.44 -8.18 -16.40
C LEU A 198 -2.92 -8.55 -16.46
N VAL A 199 -3.74 -7.95 -15.58
CA VAL A 199 -5.17 -8.21 -15.50
C VAL A 199 -5.94 -7.00 -16.01
N ALA A 200 -6.84 -7.21 -16.97
CA ALA A 200 -7.65 -6.14 -17.56
C ALA A 200 -9.15 -6.34 -17.29
N PHE A 201 -9.84 -5.26 -16.96
CA PHE A 201 -11.28 -5.20 -16.69
C PHE A 201 -11.94 -4.20 -17.63
N THR A 202 -13.16 -4.52 -18.07
CA THR A 202 -14.03 -3.62 -18.84
C THR A 202 -15.48 -3.90 -18.49
N LEU A 203 -16.36 -2.93 -18.70
CA LEU A 203 -17.80 -3.18 -18.67
C LEU A 203 -18.24 -4.09 -19.84
N PRO A 204 -19.31 -4.88 -19.67
CA PRO A 204 -19.91 -5.72 -20.71
C PRO A 204 -20.24 -4.97 -22.00
#